data_AF-A0A957L507-F1
#
_entry.id   AF-A0A957L507-F1
#
_cell.length_a   1.000
_cell.length_b   1.000
_cell.length_c   1.000
_cell.angle_alpha   90.00
_cell.angle_beta   90.00
_cell.angle_gamma   90.00
#
_symmetry.space_group_name_H-M   'P 1'
#
loop_
_entity.id
_entity.type
_entity.pdbx_description
1 polymer ?
#
loop_
_entity_poly.entity_id
_entity_poly.type
_entity_poly.pdbx_seq_one_letter_code
_entity_poly.pdbx_strand_id
1 'polypeptide(L)'
;MSENPVLRPIDFQPVQHQGEPMWLLRDPLQLSPRQLLVPPALAQVLIFCDGSRDLPEIHRAVSDHLGFPIPYDTVAHLLTQLDESFLLDNRRSRHAKKDLLAAFRAQPARPPAIAGLSYAADPVILRNELTEYGFGDDLSGWSHEAAAGTRAIISPHIDYMRGG
;
A
#
# COMPACT_ATOMS: atom_id res chain seq x y z
N MET A 1 -16.42 14.59 -4.51
CA MET A 1 -16.65 13.30 -5.20
C MET A 1 -16.72 13.51 -6.70
N SER A 2 -16.10 12.60 -7.46
CA SER A 2 -16.38 12.44 -8.90
C SER A 2 -17.84 12.06 -9.08
N GLU A 3 -18.52 12.55 -10.12
CA GLU A 3 -19.92 12.14 -10.41
C GLU A 3 -20.00 10.62 -10.55
N ASN A 4 -19.03 10.02 -11.26
CA ASN A 4 -18.91 8.57 -11.37
C ASN A 4 -17.61 8.10 -10.70
N PRO A 5 -17.67 7.34 -9.58
CA PRO A 5 -16.48 6.90 -8.87
C PRO A 5 -15.79 5.74 -9.62
N VAL A 6 -14.47 5.82 -9.72
CA VAL A 6 -13.59 4.75 -10.20
C VAL A 6 -12.70 4.32 -9.04
N LEU A 7 -12.68 3.04 -8.70
CA LEU A 7 -11.78 2.52 -7.67
C LEU A 7 -10.37 2.39 -8.25
N ARG A 8 -9.36 2.80 -7.47
CA ARG A 8 -7.97 2.50 -7.80
C ARG A 8 -7.65 1.02 -7.53
N PRO A 9 -6.52 0.52 -8.05
CA PRO A 9 -5.94 -0.71 -7.55
C PRO A 9 -5.66 -0.57 -6.04
N ILE A 10 -6.36 -1.35 -5.24
CA ILE A 10 -6.25 -1.38 -3.79
C ILE A 10 -6.03 -2.82 -3.31
N ASP A 11 -5.40 -2.96 -2.15
CA ASP A 11 -5.30 -4.24 -1.46
C ASP A 11 -6.56 -4.47 -0.63
N PHE A 12 -7.08 -5.70 -0.70
CA PHE A 12 -8.37 -6.08 -0.16
C PHE A 12 -8.25 -7.43 0.54
N GLN A 13 -8.37 -7.43 1.86
CA GLN A 13 -8.08 -8.62 2.66
C GLN A 13 -9.23 -8.95 3.62
N PRO A 14 -9.63 -10.22 3.73
CA PRO A 14 -10.61 -10.62 4.72
C PRO A 14 -9.95 -10.60 6.11
N VAL A 15 -10.64 -10.01 7.09
CA VAL A 15 -10.18 -9.92 8.47
C VAL A 15 -11.32 -10.20 9.45
N GLN A 16 -10.97 -10.50 10.69
CA GLN A 16 -11.91 -10.53 11.81
C GLN A 16 -11.74 -9.26 12.63
N HIS A 17 -12.82 -8.50 12.83
CA HIS A 17 -12.82 -7.32 13.68
C HIS A 17 -13.97 -7.40 14.67
N GLN A 18 -13.66 -7.35 15.98
CA GLN A 18 -14.66 -7.49 17.06
C GLN A 18 -15.54 -8.76 16.94
N GLY A 19 -14.98 -9.84 16.40
CA GLY A 19 -15.69 -11.11 16.20
C GLY A 19 -16.56 -11.17 14.94
N GLU A 20 -16.59 -10.10 14.14
CA GLU A 20 -17.33 -10.05 12.88
C GLU A 20 -16.38 -10.11 11.66
N PRO A 21 -16.78 -10.83 10.59
CA PRO A 21 -16.02 -10.84 9.35
C PRO A 21 -16.13 -9.48 8.67
N MET A 22 -14.98 -8.89 8.35
CA MET A 22 -14.86 -7.58 7.71
C MET A 22 -13.86 -7.65 6.56
N TRP A 23 -13.91 -6.67 5.68
CA TRP A 23 -12.88 -6.46 4.67
C TRP A 23 -12.00 -5.26 5.04
N LEU A 24 -10.70 -5.47 5.02
CA LEU A 24 -9.70 -4.42 5.16
C LEU A 24 -9.31 -3.89 3.76
N LEU A 25 -9.56 -2.62 3.53
CA LEU A 25 -9.12 -1.87 2.35
C LEU A 25 -7.84 -1.10 2.67
N ARG A 26 -6.79 -1.33 1.89
CA ARG A 26 -5.52 -0.59 2.01
C ARG A 26 -5.09 -0.02 0.66
N ASP A 27 -4.55 1.20 0.69
CA ASP A 27 -3.85 1.77 -0.47
C ASP A 27 -2.42 1.23 -0.52
N PRO A 28 -2.02 0.47 -1.55
CA PRO A 28 -0.64 0.03 -1.73
C PRO A 28 0.34 1.20 -1.87
N LEU A 29 -0.14 2.37 -2.36
CA LEU A 29 0.68 3.57 -2.47
C LEU A 29 0.75 4.39 -1.17
N GLN A 30 -0.01 4.00 -0.14
CA GLN A 30 -0.07 4.68 1.15
C GLN A 30 -0.24 6.21 1.03
N LEU A 31 -1.12 6.69 0.15
CA LEU A 31 -1.37 8.13 0.00
C LEU A 31 -2.04 8.74 1.24
N SER A 32 -2.62 7.90 2.08
CA SER A 32 -3.13 8.24 3.40
C SER A 32 -2.79 7.13 4.39
N PRO A 33 -2.58 7.46 5.68
CA PRO A 33 -2.43 6.46 6.73
C PRO A 33 -3.77 5.77 7.09
N ARG A 34 -4.90 6.25 6.56
CA ARG A 34 -6.22 5.67 6.83
C ARG A 34 -6.34 4.30 6.16
N GLN A 35 -6.92 3.36 6.90
CA GLN A 35 -7.38 2.07 6.40
C GLN A 35 -8.87 1.97 6.70
N LEU A 36 -9.63 1.33 5.81
CA LEU A 36 -11.07 1.19 5.98
C LEU A 36 -11.42 -0.27 6.26
N LEU A 37 -12.26 -0.48 7.26
CA LEU A 37 -12.92 -1.76 7.51
C LEU A 37 -14.35 -1.66 6.98
N VAL A 38 -14.72 -2.57 6.09
CA VAL A 38 -16.02 -2.54 5.42
C VAL A 38 -16.73 -3.89 5.60
N PRO A 39 -18.00 -3.90 6.06
CA PRO A 39 -18.78 -5.13 6.14
C PRO A 39 -18.94 -5.82 4.78
N PRO A 40 -19.06 -7.16 4.72
CA PRO A 40 -19.11 -7.92 3.47
C PRO A 40 -20.18 -7.47 2.47
N ALA A 41 -21.39 -7.15 2.96
CA ALA A 41 -22.48 -6.65 2.12
C ALA A 41 -22.16 -5.26 1.53
N LEU A 42 -21.63 -4.36 2.37
CA LEU A 42 -21.29 -3.01 1.94
C LEU A 42 -20.08 -2.99 1.00
N ALA A 43 -19.17 -3.96 1.13
CA ALA A 43 -18.03 -4.09 0.22
C ALA A 43 -18.43 -4.41 -1.23
N GLN A 44 -19.65 -4.93 -1.48
CA GLN A 44 -20.15 -5.15 -2.84
C GLN A 44 -20.32 -3.85 -3.63
N VAL A 45 -20.46 -2.69 -2.95
CA VAL A 45 -20.46 -1.36 -3.58
C VAL A 45 -19.22 -1.13 -4.45
N LEU A 46 -18.08 -1.70 -4.05
CA LEU A 46 -16.79 -1.50 -4.73
C LEU A 46 -16.81 -2.03 -6.17
N ILE A 47 -17.60 -3.06 -6.46
CA ILE A 47 -17.75 -3.66 -7.80
C ILE A 47 -18.33 -2.64 -8.80
N PHE A 48 -19.17 -1.72 -8.32
CA PHE A 48 -19.84 -0.72 -9.14
C PHE A 48 -19.09 0.62 -9.21
N CYS A 49 -17.94 0.73 -8.54
CA CYS A 49 -17.06 1.89 -8.63
C CYS A 49 -16.12 1.75 -9.85
N ASP A 50 -16.69 1.62 -11.05
CA ASP A 50 -15.98 1.42 -12.32
C ASP A 50 -16.00 2.67 -13.23
N GLY A 51 -16.61 3.77 -12.76
CA GLY A 51 -16.76 5.02 -13.51
C GLY A 51 -17.95 5.08 -14.46
N SER A 52 -18.75 4.01 -14.56
CA SER A 52 -19.91 3.97 -15.45
C SER A 52 -21.21 4.44 -14.80
N ARG A 53 -21.24 4.63 -13.48
CA ARG A 53 -22.45 4.90 -12.70
C ARG A 53 -22.25 6.05 -11.72
N ASP A 54 -23.29 6.82 -11.48
CA ASP A 54 -23.35 7.79 -10.39
C ASP A 54 -23.82 7.16 -9.06
N LEU A 55 -23.90 7.94 -7.98
CA LEU A 55 -24.32 7.44 -6.66
C LEU A 55 -25.73 6.83 -6.66
N PRO A 56 -26.79 7.49 -7.18
CA PRO A 56 -28.11 6.88 -7.34
C PRO A 56 -28.08 5.55 -8.10
N GLU A 57 -27.33 5.47 -9.20
CA GLU A 57 -27.21 4.25 -10.00
C GLU A 57 -26.46 3.14 -9.28
N ILE A 58 -25.38 3.45 -8.56
CA ILE A 58 -24.63 2.52 -7.72
C ILE A 58 -25.53 1.97 -6.60
N HIS A 59 -26.27 2.84 -5.92
CA HIS A 59 -27.18 2.45 -4.84
C HIS A 59 -28.26 1.47 -5.31
N ARG A 60 -28.86 1.75 -6.47
CA ARG A 60 -29.81 0.83 -7.10
C ARG A 60 -29.14 -0.50 -7.48
N ALA A 61 -28.01 -0.44 -8.19
CA ALA A 61 -27.29 -1.62 -8.66
C ALA A 61 -26.85 -2.55 -7.53
N VAL A 62 -26.35 -2.00 -6.40
CA VAL A 62 -25.94 -2.82 -5.26
C VAL A 62 -27.13 -3.43 -4.53
N SER A 63 -28.25 -2.70 -4.42
CA SER A 63 -29.47 -3.21 -3.79
C SER A 63 -30.08 -4.35 -4.61
N ASP A 64 -30.12 -4.20 -5.94
CA ASP A 64 -30.57 -5.24 -6.87
C ASP A 64 -29.64 -6.47 -6.83
N HIS A 65 -28.32 -6.24 -6.80
CA HIS A 65 -27.31 -7.30 -6.74
C HIS A 65 -27.41 -8.14 -5.47
N LEU A 66 -27.69 -7.51 -4.33
CA LEU A 66 -27.82 -8.19 -3.04
C LEU A 66 -29.21 -8.79 -2.79
N GLY A 67 -30.22 -8.36 -3.54
CA GLY A 67 -31.61 -8.76 -3.35
C GLY A 67 -32.30 -8.15 -2.13
N PHE A 68 -31.67 -7.16 -1.48
CA PHE A 68 -32.25 -6.40 -0.37
C PHE A 68 -31.76 -4.94 -0.40
N PRO A 69 -32.57 -3.98 0.09
CA PRO A 69 -32.19 -2.57 0.06
C PRO A 69 -31.08 -2.26 1.08
N ILE A 70 -30.01 -1.60 0.61
CA ILE A 70 -29.05 -0.91 1.49
C ILE A 70 -29.53 0.54 1.69
N PRO A 71 -29.40 1.15 2.88
CA PRO A 71 -29.69 2.57 3.03
C PRO A 71 -28.81 3.45 2.13
N TYR A 72 -29.42 4.42 1.44
CA TYR A 72 -28.72 5.32 0.52
C TYR A 72 -27.55 6.05 1.19
N ASP A 73 -27.78 6.57 2.39
CA ASP A 73 -26.77 7.30 3.17
C ASP A 73 -25.57 6.42 3.53
N THR A 74 -25.77 5.11 3.72
CA THR A 74 -24.67 4.17 3.98
C THR A 74 -23.76 4.04 2.76
N VAL A 75 -24.33 3.95 1.55
CA VAL A 75 -23.56 3.91 0.30
C VAL A 75 -22.85 5.25 0.08
N ALA A 76 -23.56 6.37 0.25
CA ALA A 76 -22.99 7.70 0.11
C ALA A 76 -21.83 7.94 1.10
N HIS A 77 -21.97 7.47 2.34
CA HIS A 77 -20.93 7.58 3.36
C HIS A 77 -19.71 6.73 2.99
N LEU A 78 -19.90 5.49 2.52
CA LEU A 78 -18.78 4.67 2.04
C LEU A 78 -18.03 5.37 0.91
N LEU A 79 -18.73 5.86 -0.12
CA LEU A 79 -18.08 6.56 -1.25
C LEU A 79 -17.31 7.81 -0.79
N THR A 80 -17.84 8.52 0.20
CA THR A 80 -17.15 9.65 0.82
C THR A 80 -15.87 9.19 1.53
N GLN A 81 -15.92 8.13 2.32
CA GLN A 81 -14.74 7.58 3.00
C GLN A 81 -13.67 7.08 2.02
N LEU A 82 -14.08 6.48 0.89
CA LEU A 82 -13.18 6.08 -0.19
C LEU A 82 -12.48 7.30 -0.82
N ASP A 83 -13.21 8.39 -1.10
CA ASP A 83 -12.66 9.64 -1.65
C ASP A 83 -11.70 10.31 -0.66
N GLU A 84 -12.08 10.42 0.61
CA GLU A 84 -11.24 11.00 1.67
C GLU A 84 -9.97 10.18 1.95
N SER A 85 -10.02 8.87 1.72
CA SER A 85 -8.87 7.98 1.87
C SER A 85 -8.05 7.86 0.57
N PHE A 86 -8.36 8.66 -0.46
CA PHE A 86 -7.69 8.67 -1.77
C PHE A 86 -7.77 7.35 -2.55
N LEU A 87 -8.76 6.50 -2.24
CA LEU A 87 -8.94 5.19 -2.85
C LEU A 87 -9.68 5.24 -4.19
N LEU A 88 -10.32 6.37 -4.52
CA LEU A 88 -10.93 6.61 -5.83
C LEU A 88 -9.95 7.28 -6.79
N ASP A 89 -9.94 6.91 -8.06
CA ASP A 89 -9.21 7.63 -9.10
C ASP A 89 -9.96 8.90 -9.45
N ASN A 90 -9.47 10.02 -8.94
CA ASN A 90 -10.04 11.32 -9.16
C ASN A 90 -8.95 12.40 -9.01
N ARG A 91 -9.36 13.66 -9.14
CA ARG A 91 -8.44 14.80 -9.01
C ARG A 91 -7.70 14.81 -7.66
N ARG A 92 -8.38 14.45 -6.57
CA ARG A 92 -7.83 14.48 -5.21
C ARG A 92 -6.72 13.43 -5.04
N SER A 93 -6.97 12.16 -5.42
CA SER A 93 -5.96 11.11 -5.32
C SER A 93 -4.80 11.29 -6.30
N ARG A 94 -5.06 11.82 -7.51
CA ARG A 94 -4.01 12.17 -8.48
C ARG A 94 -3.10 13.30 -7.97
N HIS A 95 -3.66 14.30 -7.30
CA HIS A 95 -2.87 15.36 -6.68
C HIS A 95 -2.02 14.81 -5.53
N ALA A 96 -2.62 14.08 -4.59
CA ALA A 96 -1.89 13.47 -3.48
C ALA A 96 -0.74 12.55 -3.95
N LYS A 97 -0.97 11.76 -5.00
CA LYS A 97 0.07 10.93 -5.62
C LYS A 97 1.20 11.76 -6.22
N LYS A 98 0.88 12.85 -6.92
CA LYS A 98 1.87 13.76 -7.51
C LYS A 98 2.75 14.38 -6.43
N ASP A 99 2.14 14.87 -5.35
CA ASP A 99 2.87 15.50 -4.24
C ASP A 99 3.76 14.50 -3.52
N LEU A 100 3.24 13.31 -3.22
CA LEU A 100 4.02 12.24 -2.58
C LEU A 100 5.22 11.83 -3.45
N LEU A 101 5.03 11.70 -4.77
CA LEU A 101 6.12 11.38 -5.70
C LEU A 101 7.15 12.51 -5.80
N ALA A 102 6.71 13.77 -5.78
CA ALA A 102 7.62 14.91 -5.78
C ALA A 102 8.47 14.93 -4.50
N ALA A 103 7.83 14.75 -3.34
CA ALA A 103 8.52 14.63 -2.05
C ALA A 103 9.50 13.46 -2.04
N PHE A 104 9.07 12.28 -2.50
CA PHE A 104 9.93 11.09 -2.61
C PHE A 104 11.16 11.33 -3.49
N ARG A 105 11.00 12.00 -4.64
CA ARG A 105 12.10 12.29 -5.57
C ARG A 105 13.06 13.36 -5.05
N ALA A 106 12.57 14.31 -4.26
CA ALA A 106 13.38 15.37 -3.68
C ALA A 106 14.25 14.91 -2.49
N GLN A 107 13.99 13.72 -1.94
CA GLN A 107 14.79 13.21 -0.81
C GLN A 107 16.24 12.92 -1.25
N PRO A 108 17.25 13.42 -0.50
CA PRO A 108 18.67 13.22 -0.83
C PRO A 108 19.11 11.76 -0.69
N ALA A 109 18.44 11.00 0.19
CA ALA A 109 18.60 9.57 0.37
C ALA A 109 17.24 8.95 0.72
N ARG A 110 17.08 7.65 0.47
CA ARG A 110 15.85 6.93 0.82
C ARG A 110 15.93 6.44 2.27
N PRO A 111 14.96 6.78 3.13
CA PRO A 111 14.92 6.21 4.47
C PRO A 111 14.71 4.69 4.35
N PRO A 112 15.40 3.89 5.19
CA PRO A 112 15.24 2.45 5.17
C PRO A 112 13.83 2.06 5.62
N ALA A 113 13.05 1.45 4.73
CA ALA A 113 11.63 1.16 4.97
C ALA A 113 11.38 -0.03 5.92
N ILE A 114 12.39 -0.89 6.12
CA ILE A 114 12.29 -2.13 6.91
C ILE A 114 13.32 -2.21 8.05
N ALA A 115 14.00 -1.09 8.34
CA ALA A 115 14.85 -0.98 9.52
C ALA A 115 14.01 -1.16 10.79
N GLY A 116 14.45 -2.05 11.67
CA GLY A 116 13.71 -2.46 12.88
C GLY A 116 12.62 -3.51 12.63
N LEU A 117 12.33 -3.85 11.37
CA LEU A 117 11.41 -4.91 11.00
C LEU A 117 12.16 -6.17 10.53
N SER A 118 13.11 -6.00 9.61
CA SER A 118 13.86 -7.10 9.00
C SER A 118 15.33 -7.14 9.42
N TYR A 119 15.88 -6.02 9.88
CA TYR A 119 17.25 -5.90 10.38
C TYR A 119 17.31 -4.80 11.45
N ALA A 120 18.40 -4.73 12.22
CA ALA A 120 18.52 -3.74 13.29
C ALA A 120 18.38 -2.29 12.77
N ALA A 121 17.53 -1.50 13.41
CA ALA A 121 17.41 -0.07 13.08
C ALA A 121 18.61 0.75 13.56
N ASP A 122 19.32 0.26 14.59
CA ASP A 122 20.53 0.89 15.09
C ASP A 122 21.71 0.61 14.15
N PRO A 123 22.41 1.65 13.65
CA PRO A 123 23.47 1.49 12.66
C PRO A 123 24.72 0.80 13.22
N VAL A 124 24.98 0.88 14.52
CA VAL A 124 26.11 0.21 15.17
C VAL A 124 25.80 -1.29 15.27
N ILE A 125 24.60 -1.64 15.72
CA ILE A 125 24.15 -3.03 15.80
C ILE A 125 24.18 -3.65 14.40
N LEU A 126 23.57 -2.99 13.41
CA LEU A 126 23.52 -3.50 12.03
C LEU A 126 24.93 -3.69 11.44
N ARG A 127 25.86 -2.78 11.69
CA ARG A 127 27.24 -2.92 11.21
C ARG A 127 27.91 -4.17 11.78
N ASN A 128 27.71 -4.44 13.07
CA ASN A 128 28.28 -5.62 13.71
C ASN A 128 27.67 -6.89 13.12
N GLU A 129 26.33 -6.96 12.98
CA GLU A 129 25.63 -8.09 12.36
C GLU A 129 26.15 -8.39 10.94
N LEU A 130 26.26 -7.36 10.09
CA LEU A 130 26.80 -7.52 8.74
C LEU A 130 28.28 -7.93 8.71
N THR A 131 29.06 -7.50 9.71
CA THR A 131 30.48 -7.88 9.83
C THR A 131 30.61 -9.35 10.23
N GLU A 132 29.72 -9.83 11.11
CA GLU A 132 29.68 -11.24 11.51
C GLU A 132 29.31 -12.16 10.34
N TYR A 133 28.43 -11.74 9.42
CA TYR A 133 28.10 -12.55 8.25
C TYR A 133 29.30 -12.86 7.35
N GLY A 134 30.27 -11.93 7.25
CA GLY A 134 31.50 -12.14 6.49
C GLY A 134 32.64 -12.75 7.30
N PHE A 135 32.40 -13.20 8.54
CA PHE A 135 33.45 -13.72 9.39
C PHE A 135 33.99 -15.05 8.86
N GLY A 136 35.25 -15.05 8.43
CA GLY A 136 35.92 -16.22 7.87
C GLY A 136 35.94 -16.27 6.34
N ASP A 137 35.32 -15.30 5.66
CA ASP A 137 35.40 -15.18 4.21
C ASP A 137 36.82 -14.80 3.76
N ASP A 138 37.35 -15.53 2.78
CA ASP A 138 38.60 -15.18 2.10
C ASP A 138 38.31 -14.24 0.93
N LEU A 139 38.49 -12.94 1.17
CA LEU A 139 38.33 -11.90 0.16
C LEU A 139 39.61 -11.65 -0.65
N SER A 140 40.67 -12.44 -0.49
CA SER A 140 41.97 -12.19 -1.16
C SER A 140 41.90 -12.22 -2.69
N GLY A 141 40.91 -12.92 -3.26
CA GLY A 141 40.62 -12.94 -4.70
C GLY A 141 39.65 -11.85 -5.19
N TRP A 142 39.08 -11.03 -4.29
CA TRP A 142 38.16 -9.96 -4.66
C TRP A 142 38.91 -8.69 -5.02
N SER A 143 38.80 -8.29 -6.30
CA SER A 143 39.35 -7.02 -6.78
C SER A 143 38.43 -5.86 -6.41
N HIS A 144 38.96 -4.87 -5.67
CA HIS A 144 38.31 -3.58 -5.46
C HIS A 144 38.22 -2.73 -6.74
N GLU A 145 38.89 -3.11 -7.84
CA GLU A 145 38.88 -2.38 -9.10
C GLU A 145 37.49 -2.43 -9.75
N ALA A 146 36.71 -3.49 -9.48
CA ALA A 146 35.29 -3.56 -9.85
C ALA A 146 34.43 -2.50 -9.14
N ALA A 147 34.85 -2.00 -7.97
CA ALA A 147 34.13 -0.96 -7.23
C ALA A 147 34.41 0.45 -7.80
N ALA A 148 35.55 0.66 -8.47
CA ALA A 148 35.90 1.94 -9.07
C ALA A 148 34.97 2.26 -10.26
N GLY A 149 34.02 3.18 -10.04
CA GLY A 149 33.00 3.54 -11.04
C GLY A 149 31.68 2.78 -10.90
N THR A 150 31.57 1.86 -9.93
CA THR A 150 30.29 1.22 -9.60
C THR A 150 29.36 2.25 -8.97
N ARG A 151 28.21 2.47 -9.62
CA ARG A 151 27.19 3.44 -9.18
C ARG A 151 26.01 2.79 -8.47
N ALA A 152 25.84 1.48 -8.62
CA ALA A 152 24.75 0.72 -8.03
C ALA A 152 25.14 -0.76 -7.90
N ILE A 153 24.57 -1.42 -6.91
CA ILE A 153 24.61 -2.88 -6.74
C ILE A 153 23.17 -3.37 -6.92
N ILE A 154 22.99 -4.42 -7.71
CA ILE A 154 21.72 -5.14 -7.81
C ILE A 154 21.93 -6.46 -7.09
N SER A 155 21.35 -6.58 -5.89
CA SER A 155 21.30 -7.86 -5.18
C SER A 155 19.90 -8.45 -5.35
N PRO A 156 19.74 -9.72 -5.76
CA PRO A 156 18.45 -10.39 -5.67
C PRO A 156 17.96 -10.40 -4.23
N HIS A 157 16.67 -10.65 -4.01
CA HIS A 157 16.10 -10.65 -2.66
C HIS A 157 16.88 -11.62 -1.73
N ILE A 158 17.49 -11.06 -0.69
CA ILE A 158 18.13 -11.78 0.41
C ILE A 158 17.20 -11.69 1.62
N ASP A 159 16.82 -12.84 2.17
CA ASP A 159 16.26 -12.93 3.52
C ASP A 159 17.44 -13.12 4.47
N TYR A 160 17.84 -12.05 5.17
CA TYR A 160 19.01 -12.04 6.05
C TYR A 160 18.99 -13.18 7.08
N MET A 161 17.80 -13.63 7.51
CA MET A 161 17.66 -14.71 8.48
C MET A 161 17.74 -16.11 7.87
N ARG A 162 17.65 -16.23 6.53
CA ARG A 162 17.57 -17.52 5.83
C ARG A 162 18.70 -17.76 4.82
N GLY A 163 19.52 -16.75 4.51
CA GLY A 163 20.67 -16.91 3.62
C GLY A 163 21.66 -15.77 3.77
N GLY A 164 22.89 -16.14 4.15
CA GLY A 164 24.13 -15.41 3.94
C GLY A 164 25.04 -16.29 3.09
#